data_AF-A0A1Y5HKU4-F1
#
_entry.id   AF-A0A1Y5HKU4-F1
#
_cell.length_a   1.000
_cell.length_b   1.000
_cell.length_c   1.000
_cell.angle_alpha   90.00
_cell.angle_beta   90.00
_cell.angle_gamma   90.00
#
_symmetry.space_group_name_H-M   'P 1'
#
loop_
_entity.id
_entity.type
_entity.pdbx_description
1 polymer ?
#
loop_
_entity_poly.entity_id
_entity_poly.type
_entity_poly.pdbx_seq_one_letter_code
_entity_poly.pdbx_strand_id
1 'polypeptide(L)'
;MTFSTVGRSRILASVTPEGSDASIQRMPNPAARTKRRDLLKNGLESLYVADAFFALRTLFDEMQKALERGPWLLGEDYSLADTALISYVDRLDRLGFSGLWDSRTPQVGRWLTASRARPSYQEGVSDYAGDADTDSMRAVGAMIWPDLQQKWERFLSL
;
A
#
# COMPACT_ATOMS: atom_id res chain seq x y z
N MET A 1 -5.25 -0.30 1.79
CA MET A 1 -4.34 -0.70 2.89
C MET A 1 -3.97 0.43 3.83
N THR A 2 -3.42 1.56 3.38
CA THR A 2 -2.98 2.65 4.28
C THR A 2 -4.04 3.13 5.29
N PHE A 3 -5.30 3.26 4.86
CA PHE A 3 -6.36 3.76 5.72
C PHE A 3 -6.73 2.77 6.85
N SER A 4 -6.74 1.45 6.60
CA SER A 4 -7.01 0.45 7.64
C SER A 4 -5.85 0.25 8.62
N THR A 5 -4.65 0.76 8.30
CA THR A 5 -3.43 0.63 9.10
C THR A 5 -3.01 1.97 9.71
N VAL A 6 -1.90 2.56 9.23
CA VAL A 6 -1.29 3.76 9.81
C VAL A 6 -2.24 4.97 9.75
N GLY A 7 -3.06 5.07 8.71
CA GLY A 7 -4.06 6.13 8.58
C GLY A 7 -5.11 6.06 9.69
N ARG A 8 -5.63 4.86 10.00
CA ARG A 8 -6.58 4.65 11.09
C ARG A 8 -5.97 5.01 12.43
N SER A 9 -4.75 4.53 12.72
CA SER A 9 -4.07 4.82 13.98
C SER A 9 -3.91 6.33 14.19
N ARG A 10 -3.54 7.09 13.15
CA ARG A 10 -3.45 8.55 13.22
C ARG A 10 -4.80 9.21 13.46
N ILE A 11 -5.85 8.79 12.76
CA ILE A 11 -7.19 9.38 12.92
C ILE A 11 -7.72 9.15 14.34
N LEU A 12 -7.61 7.92 14.86
CA LEU A 12 -8.08 7.60 16.20
C LEU A 12 -7.30 8.34 17.30
N ALA A 13 -6.02 8.68 17.05
CA ALA A 13 -5.21 9.44 17.99
C ALA A 13 -5.47 10.96 17.96
N SER A 14 -6.03 11.50 16.86
CA SER A 14 -6.11 12.95 16.63
C SER A 14 -7.53 13.49 16.49
N VAL A 15 -8.52 12.64 16.25
CA VAL A 15 -9.91 13.04 16.00
C VAL A 15 -10.84 12.30 16.95
N THR A 16 -11.78 13.02 17.55
CA THR A 16 -12.82 12.39 18.39
C THR A 16 -13.75 11.51 17.54
N PRO A 17 -14.46 10.55 18.16
CA PRO A 17 -15.45 9.75 17.46
C PRO A 17 -16.50 10.60 16.73
N GLU A 18 -17.02 11.65 17.38
CA GLU A 18 -18.04 12.54 16.84
C GLU A 18 -17.49 13.36 15.66
N GLY A 19 -16.25 13.83 15.76
CA GLY A 19 -15.58 14.55 14.68
C GLY A 19 -15.33 13.66 13.46
N SER A 20 -14.98 12.40 13.68
CA SER A 20 -14.81 11.40 12.63
C SER A 20 -16.14 11.14 11.90
N ASP A 21 -17.22 10.94 12.64
CA ASP A 21 -18.55 10.72 12.06
C ASP A 21 -19.04 11.94 11.27
N ALA A 22 -18.88 13.15 11.81
CA ALA A 22 -19.23 14.38 11.09
C ALA A 22 -18.46 14.52 9.77
N SER A 23 -17.17 14.16 9.75
CA SER A 23 -16.34 14.14 8.54
C SER A 23 -16.85 13.12 7.52
N ILE A 24 -17.20 11.91 7.98
CA ILE A 24 -17.77 10.85 7.12
C ILE A 24 -19.07 11.32 6.47
N GLN A 25 -19.97 11.96 7.22
CA GLN A 25 -21.27 12.39 6.69
C GLN A 25 -21.14 13.41 5.54
N ARG A 26 -20.06 14.19 5.51
CA ARG A 26 -19.81 15.16 4.43
C ARG A 26 -19.35 14.51 3.11
N MET A 27 -18.94 13.24 3.12
CA MET A 27 -18.51 12.57 1.89
C MET A 27 -19.73 12.34 0.97
N PRO A 28 -19.73 12.81 -0.30
CA PRO A 28 -20.90 12.70 -1.17
C PRO A 28 -21.30 11.26 -1.50
N ASN A 29 -20.31 10.39 -1.77
CA ASN A 29 -20.56 9.01 -2.18
C ASN A 29 -20.95 8.11 -0.98
N PRO A 30 -22.16 7.52 -0.98
CA PRO A 30 -22.64 6.65 0.12
C PRO A 30 -21.79 5.39 0.31
N ALA A 31 -21.32 4.75 -0.76
CA ALA A 31 -20.46 3.58 -0.65
C ALA A 31 -19.11 3.93 0.01
N ALA A 32 -18.57 5.10 -0.32
CA ALA A 32 -17.35 5.60 0.30
C ALA A 32 -17.56 5.91 1.80
N ARG A 33 -18.73 6.42 2.20
CA ARG A 33 -19.10 6.60 3.62
C ARG A 33 -19.14 5.28 4.37
N THR A 34 -19.85 4.29 3.82
CA THR A 34 -19.97 2.96 4.43
C THR A 34 -18.60 2.33 4.62
N LYS A 35 -17.78 2.32 3.56
CA LYS A 35 -16.40 1.83 3.62
C LYS A 35 -15.55 2.58 4.65
N ARG A 36 -15.64 3.90 4.70
CA ARG A 36 -14.88 4.72 5.65
C ARG A 36 -15.25 4.41 7.10
N ARG A 37 -16.53 4.24 7.40
CA ARG A 37 -17.02 3.88 8.73
C ARG A 37 -16.57 2.50 9.14
N ASP A 38 -16.69 1.52 8.26
CA ASP A 38 -16.27 0.14 8.52
C ASP A 38 -14.77 0.04 8.79
N LEU A 39 -13.94 0.67 7.95
CA LEU A 39 -12.49 0.69 8.13
C LEU A 39 -12.07 1.38 9.44
N LEU A 40 -12.72 2.47 9.85
CA LEU A 40 -12.44 3.12 11.13
C LEU A 40 -12.83 2.23 12.31
N LYS A 41 -14.00 1.60 12.25
CA LYS A 41 -14.49 0.72 13.32
C LYS A 41 -13.63 -0.54 13.43
N ASN A 42 -13.45 -1.27 12.33
CA ASN A 42 -12.95 -2.64 12.33
C ASN A 42 -11.45 -2.76 11.94
N GLY A 43 -10.84 -1.71 11.38
CA GLY A 43 -9.41 -1.71 11.05
C GLY A 43 -9.01 -2.86 10.12
N LEU A 44 -8.08 -3.70 10.57
CA LEU A 44 -7.63 -4.88 9.82
C LEU A 44 -8.67 -6.01 9.73
N GLU A 45 -9.71 -6.01 10.57
CA GLU A 45 -10.83 -6.96 10.51
C GLU A 45 -11.92 -6.55 9.51
N SER A 46 -11.77 -5.38 8.88
CA SER A 46 -12.73 -4.91 7.87
C SER A 46 -12.76 -5.84 6.66
N LEU A 47 -13.97 -6.14 6.15
CA LEU A 47 -14.14 -6.91 4.92
C LEU A 47 -13.43 -6.26 3.71
N TYR A 48 -13.30 -4.93 3.71
CA TYR A 48 -12.58 -4.20 2.67
C TYR A 48 -11.06 -4.43 2.69
N VAL A 49 -10.50 -5.03 3.75
CA VAL A 49 -9.11 -5.48 3.78
C VAL A 49 -8.94 -6.77 2.99
N ALA A 50 -9.92 -7.68 3.04
CA ALA A 50 -9.91 -8.88 2.19
C ALA A 50 -9.97 -8.51 0.70
N ASP A 51 -10.83 -7.56 0.32
CA ASP A 51 -10.86 -7.03 -1.05
C ASP A 51 -9.50 -6.44 -1.47
N ALA A 52 -8.87 -5.69 -0.57
CA ALA A 52 -7.56 -5.10 -0.82
C ALA A 52 -6.48 -6.18 -0.95
N PHE A 53 -6.53 -7.25 -0.16
CA PHE A 53 -5.62 -8.39 -0.28
C PHE A 53 -5.79 -9.10 -1.62
N PHE A 54 -7.02 -9.33 -2.07
CA PHE A 54 -7.26 -9.92 -3.37
C PHE A 54 -6.66 -9.07 -4.49
N ALA A 55 -6.90 -7.74 -4.47
CA ALA A 55 -6.33 -6.82 -5.45
C ALA A 55 -4.80 -6.82 -5.43
N LEU A 56 -4.18 -6.80 -4.24
CA LEU A 56 -2.72 -6.80 -4.10
C LEU A 56 -2.10 -8.12 -4.55
N ARG A 57 -2.72 -9.26 -4.22
CA ARG A 57 -2.24 -10.58 -4.68
C ARG A 57 -2.22 -10.64 -6.20
N THR A 58 -3.34 -10.30 -6.82
CA THR A 58 -3.47 -10.30 -8.28
C THR A 58 -2.45 -9.35 -8.92
N LEU A 59 -2.33 -8.12 -8.39
CA LEU A 59 -1.36 -7.14 -8.88
C LEU A 59 0.07 -7.68 -8.83
N PHE A 60 0.52 -8.18 -7.67
CA PHE A 60 1.89 -8.65 -7.52
C PHE A 60 2.18 -9.90 -8.36
N ASP A 61 1.20 -10.79 -8.51
CA ASP A 61 1.35 -11.99 -9.34
C ASP A 61 1.44 -11.63 -10.84
N GLU A 62 0.70 -10.63 -11.30
CA GLU A 62 0.79 -10.11 -12.66
C GLU A 62 2.11 -9.36 -12.89
N MET A 63 2.52 -8.52 -11.94
CA MET A 63 3.82 -7.85 -12.00
C MET A 63 4.97 -8.85 -12.04
N GLN A 64 4.96 -9.87 -11.19
CA GLN A 64 5.98 -10.93 -11.17
C GLN A 64 6.15 -11.57 -12.56
N LYS A 65 5.05 -11.97 -13.20
CA LYS A 65 5.06 -12.58 -14.55
C LYS A 65 5.55 -11.61 -15.62
N ALA A 66 5.18 -10.33 -15.53
CA ALA A 66 5.61 -9.32 -16.48
C ALA A 66 7.12 -9.06 -16.36
N LEU A 67 7.63 -8.96 -15.13
CA LEU A 67 9.02 -8.65 -14.81
C LEU A 67 9.97 -9.86 -14.97
N GLU A 68 9.45 -11.05 -15.20
CA GLU A 68 10.25 -12.20 -15.67
C GLU A 68 10.74 -12.01 -17.12
N ARG A 69 10.10 -11.13 -17.89
CA ARG A 69 10.43 -10.87 -19.31
C ARG A 69 11.43 -9.73 -19.49
N GLY A 70 11.76 -8.99 -18.43
CA GLY A 70 12.64 -7.82 -18.53
C GLY A 70 12.71 -6.99 -17.25
N PRO A 71 13.45 -5.88 -17.26
CA PRO A 71 13.57 -4.95 -16.13
C PRO A 71 12.30 -4.18 -15.77
N TRP A 72 11.40 -3.99 -16.72
CA TRP A 72 10.20 -3.15 -16.54
C TRP A 72 8.94 -3.91 -16.95
N LEU A 73 7.78 -3.36 -16.61
CA LEU A 73 6.49 -4.05 -16.76
C LEU A 73 6.15 -4.42 -18.20
N LEU A 74 6.71 -3.69 -19.18
CA LEU A 74 6.52 -3.96 -20.61
C LEU A 74 7.80 -4.48 -21.30
N GLY A 75 8.78 -4.96 -20.54
CA GLY A 75 10.02 -5.55 -21.06
C GLY A 75 11.26 -4.68 -20.76
N GLU A 76 12.01 -4.34 -21.81
CA GLU A 76 13.34 -3.72 -21.69
C GLU A 76 13.32 -2.24 -21.31
N ASP A 77 12.26 -1.52 -21.66
CA ASP A 77 12.18 -0.07 -21.49
C ASP A 77 11.17 0.34 -20.41
N TYR A 78 11.57 1.34 -19.62
CA TYR A 78 10.69 1.96 -18.63
C TYR A 78 9.60 2.74 -19.33
N SER A 79 8.36 2.59 -18.86
CA SER A 79 7.19 3.07 -19.57
C SER A 79 6.18 3.76 -18.64
N LEU A 80 5.09 4.25 -19.23
CA LEU A 80 3.95 4.75 -18.45
C LEU A 80 3.33 3.68 -17.54
N ALA A 81 3.48 2.39 -17.86
CA ALA A 81 3.00 1.31 -16.99
C ALA A 81 3.74 1.34 -15.64
N ASP A 82 5.05 1.56 -15.66
CA ASP A 82 5.88 1.62 -14.46
C ASP A 82 5.54 2.86 -13.62
N THR A 83 5.43 4.02 -14.26
CA THR A 83 5.01 5.26 -13.61
C THR A 83 3.61 5.16 -13.00
N ALA A 84 2.70 4.43 -13.63
CA ALA A 84 1.35 4.24 -13.11
C ALA A 84 1.33 3.43 -11.81
N LEU A 85 2.24 2.45 -11.65
CA LEU A 85 2.24 1.55 -10.51
C LEU A 85 3.21 1.94 -9.39
N ILE A 86 4.27 2.70 -9.69
CA ILE A 86 5.35 3.00 -8.74
C ILE A 86 4.82 3.57 -7.42
N SER A 87 3.89 4.53 -7.48
CA SER A 87 3.35 5.18 -6.30
C SER A 87 2.60 4.24 -5.35
N TYR A 88 2.00 3.15 -5.86
CA TYR A 88 1.27 2.20 -5.02
C TYR A 88 2.21 1.25 -4.28
N VAL A 89 3.20 0.70 -4.98
CA VAL A 89 4.17 -0.23 -4.39
C VAL A 89 5.12 0.51 -3.46
N ASP A 90 5.62 1.67 -3.89
CA ASP A 90 6.45 2.57 -3.09
C ASP A 90 5.74 2.96 -1.78
N ARG A 91 4.44 3.26 -1.85
CA ARG A 91 3.65 3.60 -0.66
C ARG A 91 3.58 2.46 0.35
N LEU A 92 3.45 1.22 -0.10
CA LEU A 92 3.43 0.06 0.79
C LEU A 92 4.80 -0.15 1.42
N ASP A 93 5.88 0.04 0.66
CA ASP A 93 7.24 -0.09 1.19
C ASP A 93 7.53 0.99 2.23
N ARG A 94 7.16 2.25 1.98
CA ARG A 94 7.26 3.35 2.96
C ARG A 94 6.51 3.09 4.27
N LEU A 95 5.50 2.22 4.23
CA LEU A 95 4.78 1.77 5.43
C LEU A 95 5.47 0.57 6.11
N GLY A 96 6.58 0.07 5.57
CA GLY A 96 7.27 -1.12 6.06
C GLY A 96 6.56 -2.43 5.71
N PHE A 97 5.78 -2.47 4.63
CA PHE A 97 4.97 -3.63 4.24
C PHE A 97 5.55 -4.43 3.06
N SER A 98 6.88 -4.41 2.89
CA SER A 98 7.54 -5.10 1.77
C SER A 98 7.34 -6.62 1.77
N GLY A 99 7.13 -7.21 2.96
CA GLY A 99 6.84 -8.64 3.08
C GLY A 99 5.55 -9.09 2.39
N LEU A 100 4.72 -8.17 1.86
CA LEU A 100 3.60 -8.51 0.98
C LEU A 100 4.06 -9.13 -0.35
N TRP A 101 5.26 -8.79 -0.83
CA TRP A 101 5.83 -9.30 -2.08
C TRP A 101 7.18 -10.00 -1.92
N ASP A 102 7.97 -9.71 -0.89
CA ASP A 102 9.37 -10.16 -0.77
C ASP A 102 9.53 -11.69 -0.89
N SER A 103 8.59 -12.48 -0.37
CA SER A 103 8.68 -13.95 -0.35
C SER A 103 8.12 -14.64 -1.60
N ARG A 104 7.06 -14.11 -2.21
CA ARG A 104 6.34 -14.75 -3.33
C ARG A 104 6.63 -14.14 -4.69
N THR A 105 6.86 -12.85 -4.73
CA THR A 105 6.95 -12.06 -5.97
C THR A 105 8.17 -11.13 -5.90
N PRO A 106 9.39 -11.69 -5.73
CA PRO A 106 10.61 -10.90 -5.47
C PRO A 106 10.97 -9.96 -6.62
N GLN A 107 10.48 -10.19 -7.84
CA GLN A 107 10.72 -9.28 -8.97
C GLN A 107 10.07 -7.91 -8.74
N VAL A 108 8.99 -7.84 -7.95
CA VAL A 108 8.37 -6.56 -7.54
C VAL A 108 9.35 -5.72 -6.73
N GLY A 109 10.06 -6.34 -5.78
CA GLY A 109 11.07 -5.65 -4.97
C GLY A 109 12.26 -5.18 -5.81
N ARG A 110 12.76 -6.04 -6.71
CA ARG A 110 13.81 -5.66 -7.67
C ARG A 110 13.38 -4.46 -8.53
N TRP A 111 12.18 -4.51 -9.09
CA TRP A 111 11.62 -3.43 -9.91
C TRP A 111 11.45 -2.13 -9.12
N LEU A 112 11.01 -2.20 -7.86
CA LEU A 112 10.90 -1.01 -7.01
C LEU A 112 12.27 -0.37 -6.80
N THR A 113 13.29 -1.17 -6.48
CA THR A 113 14.67 -0.69 -6.32
C THR A 113 15.19 -0.03 -7.59
N ALA A 114 15.01 -0.67 -8.76
CA ALA A 114 15.42 -0.11 -10.05
C ALA A 114 14.65 1.18 -10.37
N SER A 115 13.36 1.24 -10.05
CA SER A 115 12.52 2.41 -10.27
C SER A 115 12.97 3.60 -9.41
N ARG A 116 13.29 3.36 -8.13
CA ARG A 116 13.78 4.39 -7.20
C ARG A 116 15.13 4.98 -7.60
N ALA A 117 15.98 4.21 -8.29
CA ALA A 117 17.28 4.67 -8.76
C ALA A 117 17.21 5.63 -9.96
N ARG A 118 16.03 5.83 -10.57
CA ARG A 118 15.87 6.71 -11.74
C ARG A 118 15.87 8.19 -11.33
N PRO A 119 16.48 9.10 -12.11
CA PRO A 119 16.38 10.54 -11.85
C PRO A 119 14.94 11.05 -11.77
N SER A 120 14.04 10.52 -12.59
CA SER A 120 12.63 10.87 -12.58
C SER A 120 11.92 10.52 -11.27
N TYR A 121 12.38 9.52 -10.53
CA TYR A 121 11.83 9.19 -9.22
C TYR A 121 12.27 10.21 -8.17
N GLN A 122 13.53 10.65 -8.22
CA GLN A 122 14.02 11.71 -7.34
C GLN A 122 13.18 12.98 -7.52
N GLU A 123 13.11 13.47 -8.76
CA GLU A 123 12.41 14.72 -9.10
C GLU A 123 10.89 14.61 -8.88
N GLY A 124 10.28 13.47 -9.20
CA GLY A 124 8.83 13.31 -9.17
C GLY A 124 8.25 12.84 -7.83
N VAL A 125 9.07 12.23 -6.98
CA VAL A 125 8.61 11.57 -5.75
C VAL A 125 9.47 11.94 -4.55
N SER A 126 10.76 11.59 -4.55
CA SER A 126 11.62 11.75 -3.35
C SER A 126 11.70 13.20 -2.88
N ASP A 127 11.81 14.16 -3.80
CA ASP A 127 11.92 15.58 -3.46
C ASP A 127 10.69 16.13 -2.73
N TYR A 128 9.53 15.47 -2.88
CA TYR A 128 8.27 15.87 -2.24
C TYR A 128 7.89 14.98 -1.06
N ALA A 129 8.07 13.66 -1.19
CA ALA A 129 7.68 12.67 -0.20
C ALA A 129 8.79 12.39 0.82
N GLY A 130 10.01 12.86 0.57
CA GLY A 130 11.20 12.51 1.33
C GLY A 130 11.71 11.10 1.03
N ASP A 131 12.77 10.72 1.72
CA ASP A 131 13.36 9.40 1.63
C ASP A 131 12.39 8.32 2.17
N ALA A 132 12.26 7.24 1.39
CA ALA A 132 11.35 6.15 1.71
C ALA A 132 11.80 5.34 2.92
N ASP A 133 13.11 5.23 3.16
CA ASP A 133 13.66 4.41 4.23
C ASP A 133 13.50 5.09 5.60
N THR A 134 13.49 6.43 5.61
CA THR A 134 13.32 7.27 6.80
C THR A 134 11.91 7.85 6.96
N ASP A 135 10.94 7.35 6.21
CA ASP A 135 9.55 7.83 6.27
C ASP A 135 8.96 7.71 7.70
N SER A 136 8.43 8.82 8.21
CA SER A 136 7.84 8.90 9.56
C SER A 136 6.72 7.88 9.81
N MET A 137 6.07 7.40 8.76
CA MET A 137 4.97 6.42 8.84
C MET A 137 5.47 4.99 8.98
N ARG A 138 6.75 4.72 8.64
CA ARG A 138 7.35 3.38 8.69
C ARG A 138 7.35 2.81 10.10
N ALA A 139 7.66 3.61 11.12
CA ALA A 139 7.66 3.14 12.52
C ALA A 139 6.28 2.65 12.97
N VAL A 140 5.21 3.38 12.61
CA VAL A 140 3.83 2.96 12.92
C VAL A 140 3.45 1.73 12.13
N GLY A 141 3.86 1.65 10.86
CA GLY A 141 3.63 0.48 10.04
C GLY A 141 4.34 -0.76 10.57
N ALA A 142 5.58 -0.64 11.03
CA ALA A 142 6.34 -1.74 11.64
C ALA A 142 5.63 -2.32 12.88
N MET A 143 4.95 -1.49 13.67
CA MET A 143 4.15 -1.96 14.81
C MET A 143 2.90 -2.75 14.36
N ILE A 144 2.34 -2.45 13.19
CA ILE A 144 1.15 -3.10 12.62
C ILE A 144 1.52 -4.33 11.80
N TRP A 145 2.76 -4.40 11.31
CA TRP A 145 3.22 -5.41 10.35
C TRP A 145 2.98 -6.85 10.82
N PRO A 146 3.26 -7.26 12.08
CA PRO A 146 3.05 -8.65 12.51
C PRO A 146 1.61 -9.14 12.30
N ASP A 147 0.62 -8.34 12.70
CA ASP A 147 -0.80 -8.68 12.54
C ASP A 147 -1.21 -8.68 11.06
N LEU A 148 -0.71 -7.71 10.29
CA LEU A 148 -0.96 -7.61 8.87
C LEU A 148 -0.40 -8.82 8.11
N GLN A 149 0.84 -9.21 8.43
CA GLN A 149 1.54 -10.34 7.83
C GLN A 149 0.79 -11.64 8.11
N GLN A 150 0.40 -11.89 9.37
CA GLN A 150 -0.35 -13.10 9.71
C GLN A 150 -1.66 -13.20 8.91
N LYS A 151 -2.39 -12.09 8.77
CA LYS A 151 -3.63 -12.06 7.97
C LYS A 151 -3.38 -12.27 6.49
N TRP A 152 -2.30 -11.68 5.96
CA TRP A 152 -1.89 -11.86 4.58
C TRP A 152 -1.54 -13.32 4.28
N GLU A 153 -0.72 -13.95 5.12
CA GLU A 153 -0.34 -15.36 5.00
C GLU A 153 -1.55 -16.29 5.08
N ARG A 154 -2.48 -16.01 6.02
CA ARG A 154 -3.75 -16.74 6.11
C ARG A 154 -4.61 -16.55 4.87
N PHE A 155 -4.65 -15.35 4.29
CA PHE A 155 -5.40 -15.10 3.06
C PHE A 155 -4.80 -15.87 1.87
N LEU A 156 -3.48 -15.97 1.81
CA LEU A 156 -2.78 -16.70 0.74
C LEU A 156 -2.97 -18.22 0.82
N SER A 157 -3.36 -18.77 1.98
CA SER A 157 -3.61 -20.21 2.17
C SER A 157 -5.06 -20.64 1.94
N LEU A 158 -5.96 -19.70 1.64
CA LEU A 158 -7.35 -19.95 1.23
C LEU A 158 -7.44 -20.24 -0.28
#